data_AF-M9WHL2-F1
#
_entry.id   AF-M9WHL2-F1
#
_cell.length_a   1.000
_cell.length_b   1.000
_cell.length_c   1.000
_cell.angle_alpha   90.00
_cell.angle_beta   90.00
_cell.angle_gamma   90.00
#
_symmetry.space_group_name_H-M   'P 1'
#
loop_
_entity.id
_entity.type
_entity.pdbx_description
1 polymer ?
#
loop_
_entity_poly.entity_id
_entity_poly.type
_entity_poly.pdbx_seq_one_letter_code
_entity_poly.pdbx_strand_id
1 'polypeptide(L)'
;LPFAGHPLLGTAIALGAHTDNHRLYLETRMGTIALELERQNGSVIAASMDQPMPTWTALGRDAELLKALGISGSTFPIEIYHNGPRHVSVDLPSIEALSALHPDHRALSSFHDMAINCFAGAGRRWRSR
;
A
#
# COMPACT_ATOMS: atom_id res chain seq x y z
N LEU A 1 13.04 -3.11 -0.89
CA LEU A 1 12.02 -3.56 0.08
C LEU A 1 12.00 -5.09 0.12
N PRO A 2 11.69 -5.74 1.26
CA PRO A 2 11.62 -7.19 1.37
C PRO A 2 10.34 -7.80 0.73
N PHE A 3 9.29 -6.99 0.60
CA PHE A 3 8.05 -7.26 -0.14
C PHE A 3 7.59 -5.95 -0.80
N ALA A 4 6.93 -6.03 -1.95
CA ALA A 4 6.25 -4.90 -2.56
C ALA A 4 5.14 -5.42 -3.49
N GLY A 5 3.91 -4.92 -3.32
CA GLY A 5 2.74 -5.41 -4.07
C GLY A 5 2.83 -5.14 -5.58
N HIS A 6 2.88 -3.88 -6.00
CA HIS A 6 2.87 -3.54 -7.42
C HIS A 6 4.05 -4.14 -8.23
N PRO A 7 5.29 -4.24 -7.71
CA PRO A 7 6.37 -4.90 -8.42
C PRO A 7 6.12 -6.40 -8.58
N LEU A 8 5.61 -7.08 -7.54
CA LEU A 8 5.30 -8.52 -7.63
C LEU A 8 4.13 -8.80 -8.56
N LEU A 9 3.10 -7.96 -8.55
CA LEU A 9 1.97 -8.08 -9.47
C LEU A 9 2.44 -7.98 -10.92
N GLY A 10 3.24 -6.95 -11.25
CA GLY A 10 3.82 -6.79 -12.58
C GLY A 10 4.76 -7.94 -12.96
N THR A 11 5.56 -8.43 -12.01
CA THR A 11 6.44 -9.58 -12.21
C THR A 11 5.66 -10.84 -12.52
N ALA A 12 4.56 -11.09 -11.81
CA ALA A 12 3.72 -12.27 -12.03
C ALA A 12 3.01 -12.23 -13.39
N ILE A 13 2.55 -11.05 -13.82
CA ILE A 13 2.00 -10.87 -15.17
C ILE A 13 3.07 -11.14 -16.23
N ALA A 14 4.28 -10.60 -16.06
CA ALA A 14 5.39 -10.79 -17.00
C ALA A 14 5.86 -12.25 -17.09
N LEU A 15 6.01 -12.95 -15.95
CA LEU A 15 6.38 -14.36 -15.91
C LEU A 15 5.22 -15.26 -16.39
N GLY A 16 3.98 -14.84 -16.15
CA GLY A 16 2.77 -15.52 -16.58
C GLY A 16 2.64 -15.68 -18.09
N ALA A 17 3.34 -14.83 -18.88
CA ALA A 17 3.44 -14.96 -20.33
C ALA A 17 4.31 -16.16 -20.79
N HIS A 18 5.09 -16.76 -19.88
CA HIS A 18 6.03 -17.85 -20.19
C HIS A 18 5.60 -19.19 -19.57
N THR A 19 4.36 -19.30 -19.09
CA THR A 19 3.85 -20.50 -18.43
C THR A 19 2.35 -20.64 -18.63
N ASP A 20 1.88 -21.88 -18.72
CA ASP A 20 0.45 -22.19 -18.73
C ASP A 20 -0.11 -22.41 -17.31
N ASN A 21 0.72 -22.31 -16.28
CA ASN A 21 0.29 -22.49 -14.90
C ASN A 21 -0.73 -21.40 -14.50
N HIS A 22 -1.80 -21.83 -13.82
CA HIS A 22 -2.79 -20.93 -13.23
C HIS A 22 -2.28 -20.21 -11.97
N ARG A 23 -1.28 -20.80 -11.29
CA ARG A 23 -0.67 -20.23 -10.09
C ARG A 23 0.83 -20.00 -10.29
N LEU A 24 1.34 -18.92 -9.70
CA LEU A 24 2.76 -18.65 -9.54
C LEU A 24 3.11 -18.58 -8.06
N TYR A 25 4.29 -19.09 -7.72
CA TYR A 25 4.86 -18.98 -6.38
C TYR A 25 6.17 -18.20 -6.50
N LEU A 26 6.17 -16.96 -5.99
CA LEU A 26 7.33 -16.07 -6.07
C LEU A 26 8.00 -15.95 -4.71
N GLU A 27 9.26 -16.35 -4.61
CA GLU A 27 10.05 -16.22 -3.40
C GLU A 27 10.46 -14.77 -3.16
N THR A 28 10.28 -14.29 -1.92
CA THR A 28 10.67 -12.95 -1.47
C THR A 28 11.39 -13.05 -0.13
N ARG A 29 11.93 -11.94 0.37
CA ARG A 29 12.49 -11.89 1.73
C ARG A 29 11.43 -12.02 2.83
N MET A 30 10.15 -11.94 2.48
CA MET A 30 9.01 -12.17 3.38
C MET A 30 8.42 -13.59 3.21
N GLY A 31 9.09 -14.48 2.48
CA GLY A 31 8.61 -15.83 2.17
C GLY A 31 8.05 -15.95 0.75
N THR A 32 7.43 -17.10 0.47
CA THR A 32 6.82 -17.39 -0.83
C THR A 32 5.44 -16.74 -0.92
N ILE A 33 5.23 -15.93 -1.94
CA ILE A 33 3.94 -15.30 -2.25
C ILE A 33 3.24 -16.13 -3.32
N ALA A 34 2.03 -16.60 -3.02
CA ALA A 34 1.18 -17.29 -3.97
C ALA A 34 0.39 -16.25 -4.79
N LEU A 35 0.39 -16.42 -6.11
CA LEU A 35 -0.40 -15.61 -7.03
C LEU A 35 -1.27 -16.48 -7.93
N GLU A 36 -2.48 -16.01 -8.20
CA GLU A 36 -3.39 -16.58 -9.20
C GLU A 36 -3.42 -15.69 -10.43
N LEU A 37 -3.28 -16.28 -11.61
CA LEU A 37 -3.21 -15.56 -12.88
C LEU A 37 -4.53 -15.62 -13.63
N GLU A 38 -5.09 -14.45 -13.96
CA GLU A 38 -6.28 -14.33 -14.81
C GLU A 38 -5.85 -14.15 -16.27
N ARG A 39 -6.38 -14.99 -17.15
CA ARG A 39 -6.03 -15.00 -18.58
C ARG A 39 -7.23 -14.73 -19.46
N GLN A 40 -6.99 -14.00 -20.54
CA GLN A 40 -7.90 -13.85 -21.67
C GLN A 40 -7.14 -14.15 -22.97
N ASN A 41 -7.61 -15.14 -23.73
CA ASN A 41 -6.97 -15.59 -24.98
C ASN A 41 -5.46 -15.90 -24.84
N GLY A 42 -5.09 -16.55 -23.73
CA GLY A 42 -3.69 -16.92 -23.43
C GLY A 42 -2.84 -15.80 -22.84
N SER A 43 -3.28 -14.53 -22.89
CA SER A 43 -2.58 -13.41 -22.26
C SER A 43 -3.01 -13.23 -20.81
N VAL A 44 -2.05 -13.02 -19.90
CA VAL A 44 -2.34 -12.68 -18.49
C VAL A 44 -2.74 -11.21 -18.40
N ILE A 45 -3.96 -10.94 -17.97
CA ILE A 45 -4.52 -9.58 -17.88
C ILE A 45 -4.60 -9.05 -16.45
N ALA A 46 -4.61 -9.94 -15.47
CA ALA A 46 -4.63 -9.61 -14.05
C ALA A 46 -4.02 -10.75 -13.22
N ALA A 47 -3.73 -10.44 -11.96
CA ALA A 47 -3.33 -11.45 -10.98
C ALA A 47 -3.83 -11.07 -9.58
N SER A 48 -4.10 -12.09 -8.76
CA SER A 48 -4.42 -11.96 -7.34
C SER A 48 -3.24 -12.48 -6.51
N MET A 49 -3.01 -11.92 -5.31
CA MET A 49 -1.93 -12.37 -4.43
C MET A 49 -2.37 -12.47 -2.97
N ASP A 50 -1.87 -13.50 -2.29
CA ASP A 50 -1.96 -13.62 -0.84
C ASP A 50 -0.76 -12.90 -0.22
N GLN A 51 -0.98 -11.71 0.34
CA GLN A 51 0.08 -10.88 0.90
C GLN A 51 0.48 -11.34 2.31
N PRO A 52 1.71 -11.01 2.77
CA PRO A 52 2.08 -11.24 4.17
C PRO A 52 1.08 -10.54 5.12
N MET A 53 0.62 -11.28 6.13
CA MET A 53 -0.28 -10.73 7.16
C MET A 53 0.44 -9.61 7.90
N PRO A 54 -0.12 -8.39 7.94
CA PRO A 54 0.53 -7.28 8.60
C PRO A 54 0.43 -7.39 10.11
N THR A 55 1.42 -6.83 10.81
CA THR A 55 1.29 -6.38 12.19
C THR A 55 1.09 -4.86 12.23
N TRP A 56 0.39 -4.32 13.23
CA TRP A 56 0.15 -2.89 13.34
C TRP A 56 0.19 -2.38 14.78
N THR A 57 0.44 -1.08 14.91
CA THR A 57 0.41 -0.35 16.18
C THR A 57 0.18 1.15 15.94
N ALA A 58 -0.12 1.92 16.98
CA ALA A 58 -0.21 3.37 16.89
C ALA A 58 1.15 3.97 16.49
N LEU A 59 1.14 5.01 15.65
CA LEU A 59 2.38 5.67 15.23
C LEU A 59 3.07 6.42 16.38
N GLY A 60 2.27 7.07 17.23
CA GLY A 60 2.77 7.83 18.39
C GLY A 60 3.48 9.15 18.03
N ARG A 61 3.36 9.62 16.78
CA ARG A 61 3.97 10.86 16.25
C ARG A 61 2.94 11.77 15.57
N ASP A 62 1.70 11.72 16.02
CA ASP A 62 0.53 12.30 15.34
C ASP A 62 0.69 13.79 15.10
N ALA A 63 1.06 14.57 16.12
CA ALA A 63 1.21 16.03 16.00
C ALA A 63 2.29 16.42 14.97
N GLU A 64 3.39 15.66 14.91
CA GLU A 64 4.47 15.88 13.96
C GLU A 64 4.02 15.55 12.53
N LEU A 65 3.33 14.42 12.36
CA LEU A 65 2.85 13.97 11.05
C LEU A 65 1.76 14.89 10.51
N LEU A 66 0.77 15.23 11.34
CA LEU A 66 -0.34 16.11 10.97
C LEU A 66 0.18 17.50 10.55
N LYS A 67 1.18 18.03 11.28
CA LYS A 67 1.87 19.27 10.89
C LYS A 67 2.56 19.14 9.53
N ALA A 68 3.27 18.05 9.27
CA ALA A 68 3.93 17.81 7.98
C ALA A 68 2.93 17.65 6.83
N LEU A 69 1.74 17.11 7.10
CA LEU A 69 0.64 16.98 6.13
C LEU A 69 -0.16 18.28 5.95
N GLY A 70 -0.02 19.26 6.84
CA GLY A 70 -0.75 20.53 6.80
C GLY A 70 -2.22 20.42 7.23
N ILE A 71 -2.55 19.45 8.10
CA ILE A 71 -3.91 19.20 8.58
C ILE A 71 -3.95 19.14 10.11
N SER A 72 -5.13 19.30 10.71
CA SER A 72 -5.30 19.36 12.17
C SER A 72 -5.63 18.01 12.82
N GLY A 73 -6.05 17.01 12.04
CA GLY A 73 -6.46 15.71 12.57
C GLY A 73 -6.69 14.66 11.50
N SER A 74 -6.80 13.42 11.97
CA SER A 74 -7.23 12.24 11.22
C SER A 74 -8.59 11.79 11.75
N THR A 75 -9.48 11.31 10.89
CA THR A 75 -10.81 10.83 11.29
C THR A 75 -10.78 9.45 11.96
N PHE A 76 -9.72 8.67 11.72
CA PHE A 76 -9.41 7.42 12.43
C PHE A 76 -8.03 7.50 13.12
N PRO A 77 -7.73 6.60 14.08
CA PRO A 77 -6.41 6.51 14.69
C PRO A 77 -5.29 6.40 13.66
N ILE A 78 -4.18 7.10 13.90
CA ILE A 78 -3.01 7.05 13.02
C ILE A 78 -2.17 5.84 13.44
N GLU A 79 -2.19 4.81 12.60
CA GLU A 79 -1.51 3.55 12.83
C GLU A 79 -0.46 3.28 11.74
N ILE A 80 0.56 2.51 12.10
CA ILE A 80 1.61 2.03 11.20
C ILE A 80 1.50 0.51 11.05
N TYR A 81 1.42 0.06 9.81
CA TYR A 81 1.28 -1.34 9.39
C TYR A 81 2.60 -1.83 8.81
N HIS A 82 2.99 -3.07 9.11
CA HIS A 82 4.21 -3.70 8.61
C HIS A 82 3.94 -5.07 7.99
N ASN A 83 4.21 -5.21 6.70
CA ASN A 83 4.17 -6.46 5.94
C ASN A 83 5.42 -6.61 5.06
N GLY A 84 6.53 -6.01 5.50
CA GLY A 84 7.76 -5.81 4.74
C GLY A 84 8.10 -4.31 4.69
N PRO A 85 7.47 -3.52 3.81
CA PRO A 85 7.43 -2.07 3.97
C PRO A 85 6.56 -1.68 5.17
N ARG A 86 6.74 -0.44 5.66
CA ARG A 86 5.86 0.15 6.67
C ARG A 86 4.96 1.21 6.05
N HIS A 87 3.68 1.15 6.37
CA HIS A 87 2.65 2.05 5.84
C HIS A 87 1.90 2.70 6.99
N VAL A 88 1.98 4.03 7.07
CA VAL A 88 1.13 4.82 7.97
C VAL A 88 -0.18 5.13 7.26
N SER A 89 -1.29 5.04 7.98
CA SER A 89 -2.63 5.33 7.49
C SER A 89 -3.18 6.61 8.14
N VAL A 90 -3.57 7.58 7.32
CA VAL A 90 -4.18 8.85 7.78
C VAL A 90 -5.50 9.04 7.04
N ASP A 91 -6.62 9.07 7.78
CA ASP A 91 -7.94 9.21 7.18
C ASP A 91 -8.37 10.68 7.14
N LEU A 92 -8.94 11.07 6.00
CA LEU A 92 -9.41 12.42 5.71
C LEU A 92 -10.94 12.41 5.57
N PRO A 93 -11.62 13.50 5.99
CA PRO A 93 -13.08 13.54 6.02
C PRO A 93 -13.73 13.50 4.62
N SER A 94 -12.98 13.83 3.57
CA SER A 94 -13.49 13.78 2.20
C SER A 94 -12.39 13.62 1.16
N ILE A 95 -12.82 13.21 -0.03
CA ILE A 95 -11.97 13.10 -1.21
C ILE A 95 -11.39 14.46 -1.64
N GLU A 96 -12.16 15.55 -1.47
CA GLU A 96 -11.73 16.91 -1.72
C GLU A 96 -10.62 17.32 -0.75
N ALA A 97 -10.78 17.04 0.54
CA ALA A 97 -9.75 17.29 1.55
C ALA A 97 -8.45 16.52 1.26
N LEU A 98 -8.55 15.24 0.88
CA LEU A 98 -7.40 14.44 0.44
C LEU A 98 -6.71 15.06 -0.80
N SER A 99 -7.47 15.55 -1.76
CA SER A 99 -6.93 16.17 -2.98
C SER A 99 -6.28 17.52 -2.70
N ALA A 100 -6.74 18.24 -1.69
CA ALA A 100 -6.20 19.54 -1.27
C ALA A 100 -4.90 19.43 -0.45
N LEU A 101 -4.45 18.22 -0.09
CA LEU A 101 -3.18 18.05 0.62
C LEU A 101 -1.99 18.56 -0.21
N HIS A 102 -1.16 19.38 0.42
CA HIS A 102 0.14 19.85 -0.07
C HIS A 102 1.19 19.60 1.01
N PRO A 103 1.66 18.34 1.17
CA PRO A 103 2.54 17.98 2.27
C PRO A 103 3.92 18.66 2.19
N ASP A 104 4.49 18.99 3.33
CA ASP A 104 5.90 19.39 3.42
C ASP A 104 6.79 18.13 3.30
N HIS A 105 7.25 17.86 2.08
CA HIS A 105 8.13 16.73 1.80
C HIS A 105 9.46 16.76 2.57
N ARG A 106 9.95 17.94 2.95
CA ARG A 106 11.16 18.04 3.80
C ARG A 106 10.83 17.57 5.21
N ALA A 107 9.72 18.01 5.79
CA ALA A 107 9.27 17.52 7.09
C ALA A 107 8.98 16.01 7.07
N LEU A 108 8.33 15.51 6.02
CA LEU A 108 8.04 14.08 5.84
C LEU A 108 9.29 13.20 5.74
N SER A 109 10.45 13.75 5.34
CA SER A 109 11.70 12.99 5.27
C SER A 109 12.19 12.45 6.63
N SER A 110 11.68 12.99 7.75
CA SER A 110 11.95 12.51 9.11
C SER A 110 11.20 11.21 9.47
N PHE A 111 10.26 10.77 8.63
CA PHE A 111 9.52 9.51 8.78
C PHE A 111 10.25 8.42 8.00
N HIS A 112 11.35 7.92 8.59
CA HIS A 112 12.24 6.98 7.93
C HIS A 112 11.62 5.60 7.72
N ASP A 113 11.90 5.00 6.55
CA ASP A 113 11.52 3.63 6.19
C ASP A 113 10.01 3.35 6.41
N MET A 114 9.18 4.33 6.04
CA MET A 114 7.73 4.18 5.95
C MET A 114 7.17 5.04 4.82
N ALA A 115 6.03 4.62 4.29
CA ALA A 115 5.20 5.42 3.41
C ALA A 115 4.02 5.99 4.20
N ILE A 116 3.68 7.26 3.97
CA ILE A 116 2.46 7.87 4.50
C ILE A 116 1.38 7.72 3.44
N ASN A 117 0.24 7.11 3.81
CA ASN A 117 -0.89 6.88 2.92
C ASN A 117 -2.07 7.65 3.48
N CYS A 118 -2.43 8.73 2.80
CA CYS A 118 -3.60 9.51 3.15
C CYS A 118 -4.79 8.99 2.34
N PHE A 119 -5.91 8.71 2.98
CA PHE A 119 -7.07 8.14 2.31
C PHE A 119 -8.38 8.81 2.70
N ALA A 120 -9.39 8.65 1.84
CA ALA A 120 -10.76 9.12 2.08
C ALA A 120 -11.73 8.33 1.20
N GLY A 121 -12.94 8.09 1.68
CA GLY A 121 -13.94 7.34 0.91
C GLY A 121 -15.11 6.84 1.74
N ALA A 122 -15.93 6.00 1.12
CA ALA A 122 -17.08 5.39 1.77
C ALA A 122 -17.47 4.06 1.11
N GLY A 123 -17.95 3.12 1.93
CA GLY A 123 -18.38 1.80 1.49
C GLY A 123 -17.26 1.06 0.75
N ARG A 124 -17.49 0.76 -0.53
CA ARG A 124 -16.54 0.02 -1.38
C ARG A 124 -15.60 0.91 -2.21
N ARG A 125 -15.66 2.23 -2.07
CA ARG A 125 -14.89 3.16 -2.91
C ARG A 125 -14.05 4.10 -2.05
N TRP A 126 -12.74 4.01 -2.24
CA TRP A 126 -11.73 4.75 -1.50
C TRP A 126 -10.72 5.36 -2.47
N ARG A 127 -10.18 6.52 -2.09
CA ARG A 127 -9.04 7.16 -2.75
C ARG A 127 -7.87 7.16 -1.78
N SER A 128 -6.67 6.97 -2.30
CA SER A 128 -5.41 7.10 -1.56
C SER A 128 -4.45 8.03 -2.29
N ARG A 129 -3.57 8.70 -1.55
CA ARG A 129 -2.41 9.46 -2.05
C ARG A 129 -1.17 9.12 -1.25
#